data_AF-A0A166ENQ8-F1
#
_entry.id   AF-A0A166ENQ8-F1
#
_cell.length_a   1.000
_cell.length_b   1.000
_cell.length_c   1.000
_cell.angle_alpha   90.00
_cell.angle_beta   90.00
_cell.angle_gamma   90.00
#
_symmetry.space_group_name_H-M   'P 1'
#
loop_
_entity.id
_entity.type
_entity.pdbx_description
1 polymer ?
#
loop_
_entity_poly.entity_id
_entity_poly.type
_entity_poly.pdbx_seq_one_letter_code
_entity_poly.pdbx_strand_id
1 'polypeptide(L)'
;MSPGINTSLTRLLGIRTPIILPAMAFASGGLLASQVTQAGGFGFFSPTYSSYDHWASEFTSVRSTLGLSSGPLPVGAGFLGFRLDKDTPDRPRDMLQLALEQQVKAVWLSFGSDLGKWVRHVREYDTSREHKTLVFVVVNTLTDALVAINDWKVDAIIAQGSESGGHGASYAPPLLNLLSTILDAVPEDNRPPIIAAGGLVRPNQVAAMLAMGAAGTVHGTLFLACPASLYKPEAKRLIIAADGQNTVRSYAFDLLRGTTGWPKGVDGRGLTISGVGELQGMEQDVCPPGRDLEVLQKAMQERSEAVVWAGTGVGEVRNSRDPSAIVQELHDGAVAALRGVRDLIVD
;
A
#
# COMPACT_ATOMS: atom_id res chain seq x y z
N MET A 1 10.07 -8.56 24.91
CA MET A 1 9.53 -8.72 23.54
C MET A 1 8.18 -9.43 23.62
N SER A 2 7.09 -8.80 23.18
CA SER A 2 5.75 -9.44 23.13
C SER A 2 5.73 -10.64 22.21
N PRO A 3 4.91 -11.69 22.45
CA PRO A 3 4.85 -12.85 21.57
C PRO A 3 4.53 -12.46 20.12
N GLY A 4 4.98 -13.28 19.15
CA GLY A 4 4.58 -13.12 17.75
C GLY A 4 3.09 -13.40 17.56
N ILE A 5 2.48 -12.78 16.55
CA ILE A 5 1.08 -13.07 16.19
C ILE A 5 1.11 -14.08 15.03
N ASN A 6 0.45 -15.22 15.23
CA ASN A 6 0.47 -16.32 14.27
C ASN A 6 -0.78 -16.29 13.38
N THR A 7 -0.64 -15.80 12.15
CA THR A 7 -1.70 -15.73 11.13
C THR A 7 -1.26 -16.47 9.87
N SER A 8 -2.18 -16.68 8.92
CA SER A 8 -1.81 -17.23 7.61
C SER A 8 -0.80 -16.33 6.88
N LEU A 9 -0.86 -15.01 7.06
CA LEU A 9 0.10 -14.05 6.51
C LEU A 9 1.49 -14.20 7.14
N THR A 10 1.58 -14.24 8.47
CA THR A 10 2.89 -14.31 9.14
C THR A 10 3.60 -15.63 8.84
N ARG A 11 2.85 -16.73 8.73
CA ARG A 11 3.37 -18.02 8.23
C ARG A 11 3.82 -17.97 6.77
N LEU A 12 3.01 -17.37 5.88
CA LEU A 12 3.33 -17.27 4.45
C LEU A 12 4.63 -16.49 4.20
N LEU A 13 4.82 -15.39 4.92
CA LEU A 13 5.97 -14.49 4.75
C LEU A 13 7.16 -14.85 5.64
N GLY A 14 6.98 -15.66 6.68
CA GLY A 14 8.03 -15.96 7.66
C GLY A 14 8.38 -14.77 8.55
N ILE A 15 7.39 -13.93 8.89
CA ILE A 15 7.56 -12.70 9.67
C ILE A 15 6.91 -12.83 11.06
N ARG A 16 7.22 -11.89 11.97
CA ARG A 16 6.75 -11.94 13.37
C ARG A 16 5.43 -11.20 13.59
N THR A 17 5.25 -10.11 12.86
CA THR A 17 4.15 -9.17 13.03
C THR A 17 3.27 -9.17 11.78
N PRO A 18 1.95 -9.02 11.89
CA PRO A 18 1.05 -9.00 10.75
C PRO A 18 0.97 -7.59 10.11
N ILE A 19 2.07 -6.84 10.15
CA ILE A 19 2.15 -5.43 9.76
C ILE A 19 2.85 -5.30 8.41
N ILE A 20 2.16 -4.69 7.46
CA ILE A 20 2.64 -4.47 6.10
C ILE A 20 2.84 -2.97 5.83
N LEU A 21 4.01 -2.62 5.32
CA LEU A 21 4.23 -1.35 4.61
C LEU A 21 3.86 -1.56 3.13
N PRO A 22 2.91 -0.81 2.57
CA PRO A 22 2.53 -0.96 1.17
C PRO A 22 3.57 -0.35 0.22
N ALA A 23 3.53 -0.78 -1.04
CA ALA A 23 4.22 -0.10 -2.12
C ALA A 23 3.57 1.26 -2.39
N MET A 24 4.28 2.34 -2.11
CA MET A 24 3.84 3.72 -2.26
C MET A 24 4.79 4.46 -3.19
N ALA A 25 4.32 4.76 -4.41
CA ALA A 25 5.06 5.58 -5.36
C ALA A 25 5.52 6.88 -4.68
N PHE A 26 6.77 7.27 -4.93
CA PHE A 26 7.42 8.46 -4.34
C PHE A 26 7.63 8.45 -2.81
N ALA A 27 7.15 7.44 -2.07
CA ALA A 27 7.20 7.46 -0.60
C ALA A 27 7.96 6.27 -0.01
N SER A 28 7.82 5.07 -0.58
CA SER A 28 8.46 3.85 -0.09
C SER A 28 9.62 3.44 -1.00
N GLY A 29 10.84 3.76 -0.57
CA GLY A 29 12.08 3.22 -1.12
C GLY A 29 12.56 1.97 -0.38
N GLY A 30 13.64 1.37 -0.87
CA GLY A 30 14.27 0.17 -0.33
C GLY A 30 14.70 0.32 1.13
N LEU A 31 15.17 1.49 1.54
CA LEU A 31 15.51 1.76 2.95
C LEU A 31 14.31 1.58 3.89
N LEU A 32 13.18 2.19 3.56
CA LEU A 32 11.96 2.10 4.38
C LEU A 32 11.43 0.66 4.42
N ALA A 33 11.39 -0.02 3.27
CA ALA A 33 10.98 -1.41 3.21
C ALA A 33 11.87 -2.32 4.06
N SER A 34 13.19 -2.17 3.95
CA SER A 34 14.15 -2.94 4.75
C SER A 34 14.01 -2.68 6.24
N GLN A 35 13.82 -1.43 6.67
CA GLN A 35 13.64 -1.11 8.10
C GLN A 35 12.36 -1.71 8.68
N VAL A 36 11.26 -1.73 7.90
CA VAL A 36 10.02 -2.41 8.31
C VAL A 36 10.22 -3.92 8.38
N THR A 37 10.92 -4.52 7.42
CA THR A 37 11.26 -5.95 7.44
C THR A 37 12.15 -6.30 8.64
N GLN A 38 13.17 -5.50 8.97
CA GLN A 38 14.02 -5.72 10.16
C GLN A 38 13.25 -5.67 11.47
N ALA A 39 12.21 -4.83 11.54
CA ALA A 39 11.33 -4.74 12.69
C ALA A 39 10.36 -5.93 12.83
N GLY A 40 10.38 -6.88 11.88
CA GLY A 40 9.54 -8.07 11.89
C GLY A 40 8.18 -7.90 11.21
N GLY A 41 7.95 -6.78 10.52
CA GLY A 41 6.87 -6.62 9.54
C GLY A 41 7.33 -7.08 8.15
N PHE A 42 6.61 -6.68 7.11
CA PHE A 42 7.04 -6.90 5.73
C PHE A 42 6.93 -5.62 4.91
N GLY A 43 8.06 -5.21 4.34
CA GLY A 43 8.19 -3.99 3.56
C GLY A 43 8.00 -4.21 2.07
N PHE A 44 7.08 -3.45 1.46
CA PHE A 44 7.07 -3.23 0.02
C PHE A 44 7.65 -1.86 -0.35
N PHE A 45 8.30 -1.79 -1.51
CA PHE A 45 8.78 -0.56 -2.13
C PHE A 45 8.40 -0.53 -3.61
N SER A 46 8.50 0.61 -4.29
CA SER A 46 7.98 0.75 -5.66
C SER A 46 8.94 1.51 -6.58
N PRO A 47 9.12 1.06 -7.83
CA PRO A 47 9.84 1.81 -8.85
C PRO A 47 8.97 2.82 -9.60
N THR A 48 7.68 2.94 -9.28
CA THR A 48 6.75 3.74 -10.10
C THR A 48 7.24 5.17 -10.24
N TYR A 49 7.39 5.64 -11.49
CA TYR A 49 7.92 6.95 -11.86
C TYR A 49 9.40 7.19 -11.52
N SER A 50 10.17 6.11 -11.33
CA SER A 50 11.64 6.12 -11.19
C SER A 50 12.33 5.95 -12.54
N SER A 51 13.66 6.12 -12.57
CA SER A 51 14.50 5.53 -13.62
C SER A 51 14.87 4.08 -13.28
N TYR A 52 15.28 3.32 -14.31
CA TYR A 52 15.80 1.96 -14.14
C TYR A 52 17.04 1.94 -13.26
N ASP A 53 17.99 2.87 -13.46
CA ASP A 53 19.23 2.94 -12.68
C ASP A 53 18.97 3.21 -11.20
N HIS A 54 18.03 4.12 -10.90
CA HIS A 54 17.64 4.36 -9.51
C HIS A 54 17.01 3.10 -8.92
N TRP A 55 16.11 2.41 -9.66
CA TRP A 55 15.52 1.16 -9.21
C TRP A 55 16.57 0.07 -8.93
N ALA A 56 17.57 -0.08 -9.81
CA ALA A 56 18.69 -0.99 -9.60
C ALA A 56 19.49 -0.65 -8.33
N SER A 57 19.73 0.65 -8.06
CA SER A 57 20.43 1.09 -6.86
C SER A 57 19.65 0.78 -5.56
N GLU A 58 18.31 0.80 -5.60
CA GLU A 58 17.48 0.50 -4.43
C GLU A 58 17.68 -0.94 -3.93
N PHE A 59 17.92 -1.92 -4.81
CA PHE A 59 18.24 -3.29 -4.38
C PHE A 59 19.59 -3.40 -3.67
N THR A 60 20.56 -2.57 -4.05
CA THR A 60 21.84 -2.47 -3.34
C THR A 60 21.63 -1.91 -1.94
N SER A 61 20.80 -0.88 -1.82
CA SER A 61 20.39 -0.30 -0.53
C SER A 61 19.64 -1.31 0.34
N VAL A 62 18.73 -2.10 -0.24
CA VAL A 62 18.01 -3.18 0.46
C VAL A 62 18.98 -4.20 1.02
N ARG A 63 19.90 -4.72 0.18
CA ARG A 63 20.91 -5.70 0.58
C ARG A 63 21.81 -5.17 1.70
N SER A 64 22.32 -3.95 1.54
CA SER A 64 23.18 -3.31 2.54
C SER A 64 22.46 -3.13 3.87
N THR A 65 21.23 -2.61 3.85
CA THR A 65 20.43 -2.37 5.06
C THR A 65 20.16 -3.69 5.79
N LEU A 66 19.84 -4.76 5.06
CA LEU A 66 19.52 -6.08 5.61
C LEU A 66 20.74 -6.95 5.92
N GLY A 67 21.96 -6.49 5.60
CA GLY A 67 23.18 -7.27 5.80
C GLY A 67 23.28 -8.52 4.90
N LEU A 68 22.70 -8.47 3.69
CA LEU A 68 22.65 -9.60 2.76
C LEU A 68 23.71 -9.45 1.66
N SER A 69 24.60 -10.43 1.52
CA SER A 69 25.58 -10.47 0.43
C SER A 69 25.03 -11.05 -0.87
N SER A 70 24.05 -11.96 -0.79
CA SER A 70 23.47 -12.68 -1.93
C SER A 70 22.13 -13.32 -1.55
N GLY A 71 21.44 -13.90 -2.53
CA GLY A 71 20.21 -14.67 -2.32
C GLY A 71 18.92 -13.84 -2.31
N PRO A 72 17.78 -14.50 -2.01
CA PRO A 72 16.45 -13.88 -2.02
C PRO A 72 16.32 -12.69 -1.07
N LEU A 73 15.54 -11.70 -1.48
CA LEU A 73 15.30 -10.49 -0.71
C LEU A 73 14.00 -10.61 0.09
N PRO A 74 14.01 -10.46 1.44
CA PRO A 74 12.82 -10.55 2.29
C PRO A 74 11.98 -9.26 2.28
N VAL A 75 11.85 -8.65 1.11
CA VAL A 75 11.03 -7.46 0.81
C VAL A 75 10.21 -7.74 -0.43
N GLY A 76 9.18 -6.91 -0.67
CA GLY A 76 8.39 -6.98 -1.89
C GLY A 76 8.51 -5.73 -2.77
N ALA A 77 8.16 -5.87 -4.05
CA ALA A 77 8.15 -4.78 -5.01
C ALA A 77 6.74 -4.57 -5.57
N GLY A 78 6.28 -3.31 -5.66
CA GLY A 78 4.92 -3.00 -6.13
C GLY A 78 4.85 -2.30 -7.47
N PHE A 79 3.89 -2.73 -8.30
CA PHE A 79 3.70 -2.30 -9.68
C PHE A 79 2.23 -2.00 -9.99
N LEU A 80 2.04 -1.05 -10.90
CA LEU A 80 0.74 -0.65 -11.41
C LEU A 80 0.47 -1.38 -12.73
N GLY A 81 -0.60 -2.19 -12.79
CA GLY A 81 -0.94 -2.99 -13.97
C GLY A 81 -1.10 -2.15 -15.23
N PHE A 82 -1.84 -1.04 -15.15
CA PHE A 82 -2.06 -0.14 -16.29
C PHE A 82 -0.77 0.52 -16.81
N ARG A 83 0.30 0.58 -15.99
CA ARG A 83 1.63 1.04 -16.40
C ARG A 83 2.40 -0.08 -17.07
N LEU A 84 2.39 -1.29 -16.50
CA LEU A 84 2.98 -2.47 -17.11
C LEU A 84 2.39 -2.75 -18.50
N ASP A 85 1.13 -2.39 -18.71
CA ASP A 85 0.41 -2.54 -19.99
C ASP A 85 0.90 -1.59 -21.10
N LYS A 86 1.66 -0.54 -20.74
CA LYS A 86 2.05 0.54 -21.65
C LYS A 86 3.56 0.53 -21.89
N ASP A 87 3.95 0.87 -23.10
CA ASP A 87 5.33 1.20 -23.43
C ASP A 87 5.63 2.64 -23.03
N THR A 88 6.09 2.82 -21.79
CA THR A 88 6.45 4.13 -21.25
C THR A 88 7.96 4.28 -21.11
N PRO A 89 8.51 5.52 -21.18
CA PRO A 89 9.97 5.73 -21.15
C PRO A 89 10.69 5.20 -19.90
N ASP A 90 9.97 5.08 -18.78
CA ASP A 90 10.47 4.51 -17.52
C ASP A 90 10.49 2.97 -17.51
N ARG A 91 10.02 2.30 -18.57
CA ARG A 91 10.18 0.85 -18.80
C ARG A 91 9.70 -0.01 -17.62
N PRO A 92 8.42 0.09 -17.21
CA PRO A 92 7.89 -0.59 -16.02
C PRO A 92 7.98 -2.13 -16.10
N ARG A 93 7.93 -2.70 -17.31
CA ARG A 93 8.12 -4.15 -17.53
C ARG A 93 9.52 -4.61 -17.19
N ASP A 94 10.53 -3.81 -17.53
CA ASP A 94 11.93 -4.12 -17.21
C ASP A 94 12.22 -3.94 -15.72
N MET A 95 11.51 -3.03 -15.05
CA MET A 95 11.56 -2.89 -13.59
C MET A 95 10.96 -4.09 -12.86
N LEU A 96 9.86 -4.67 -13.38
CA LEU A 96 9.30 -5.92 -12.88
C LEU A 96 10.29 -7.07 -13.08
N GLN A 97 10.83 -7.20 -14.30
CA GLN A 97 11.84 -8.21 -14.63
C GLN A 97 13.04 -8.14 -13.68
N LEU A 98 13.57 -6.94 -13.44
CA LEU A 98 14.67 -6.75 -12.49
C LEU A 98 14.31 -7.16 -11.05
N ALA A 99 13.08 -6.88 -10.59
CA ALA A 99 12.64 -7.30 -9.25
C ALA A 99 12.59 -8.84 -9.12
N LEU A 100 12.14 -9.53 -10.17
CA LEU A 100 12.11 -10.99 -10.22
C LEU A 100 13.54 -11.57 -10.27
N GLU A 101 14.44 -10.97 -11.04
CA GLU A 101 15.86 -11.34 -11.08
C GLU A 101 16.54 -11.20 -9.72
N GLN A 102 16.23 -10.11 -9.01
CA GLN A 102 16.68 -9.86 -7.63
C GLN A 102 16.01 -10.75 -6.57
N GLN A 103 15.08 -11.62 -6.97
CA GLN A 103 14.40 -12.58 -6.11
C GLN A 103 13.69 -11.91 -4.92
N VAL A 104 12.94 -10.83 -5.19
CA VAL A 104 12.02 -10.29 -4.18
C VAL A 104 11.07 -11.38 -3.69
N LYS A 105 10.75 -11.36 -2.40
CA LYS A 105 9.86 -12.37 -1.79
C LYS A 105 8.43 -12.26 -2.34
N ALA A 106 7.99 -11.05 -2.66
CA ALA A 106 6.64 -10.79 -3.14
C ALA A 106 6.58 -9.67 -4.18
N VAL A 107 5.61 -9.77 -5.09
CA VAL A 107 5.18 -8.71 -5.99
C VAL A 107 3.79 -8.25 -5.57
N TRP A 108 3.61 -6.93 -5.46
CA TRP A 108 2.34 -6.27 -5.18
C TRP A 108 1.79 -5.67 -6.48
N LEU A 109 0.66 -6.18 -6.95
CA LEU A 109 0.00 -5.67 -8.16
C LEU A 109 -1.25 -4.87 -7.78
N SER A 110 -1.41 -3.72 -8.43
CA SER A 110 -2.59 -2.87 -8.25
C SER A 110 -2.99 -2.25 -9.58
N PHE A 111 -4.29 -1.98 -9.74
CA PHE A 111 -4.86 -1.14 -10.80
C PHE A 111 -4.43 -1.51 -12.23
N GLY A 112 -5.27 -2.25 -12.95
CA GLY A 112 -5.07 -2.61 -14.35
C GLY A 112 -6.33 -3.25 -14.91
N SER A 113 -6.47 -3.32 -16.23
CA SER A 113 -7.63 -3.95 -16.87
C SER A 113 -7.55 -5.48 -16.90
N ASP A 114 -6.34 -6.03 -16.90
CA ASP A 114 -6.07 -7.47 -16.78
C ASP A 114 -4.80 -7.67 -15.94
N LEU A 115 -4.96 -7.74 -14.61
CA LEU A 115 -3.83 -8.09 -13.73
C LEU A 115 -3.46 -9.57 -13.84
N GLY A 116 -4.39 -10.43 -14.25
CA GLY A 116 -4.18 -11.88 -14.38
C GLY A 116 -3.05 -12.24 -15.34
N LYS A 117 -2.85 -11.47 -16.42
CA LYS A 117 -1.69 -11.67 -17.30
C LYS A 117 -0.34 -11.42 -16.60
N TRP A 118 -0.28 -10.47 -15.67
CA TRP A 118 0.93 -10.18 -14.90
C TRP A 118 1.16 -11.23 -13.80
N VAL A 119 0.08 -11.76 -13.22
CA VAL A 119 0.17 -12.96 -12.37
C VAL A 119 0.75 -14.14 -13.15
N ARG A 120 0.23 -14.43 -14.35
CA ARG A 120 0.76 -15.49 -15.23
C ARG A 120 2.22 -15.27 -15.58
N HIS A 121 2.59 -14.04 -15.95
CA HIS A 121 3.98 -13.69 -16.27
C HIS A 121 4.94 -14.02 -15.12
N VAL A 122 4.59 -13.67 -13.88
CA VAL A 122 5.40 -14.00 -12.69
C VAL A 122 5.49 -15.53 -12.50
N ARG A 123 4.38 -16.27 -12.69
CA ARG A 123 4.36 -17.74 -12.57
C ARG A 123 5.19 -18.45 -13.64
N GLU A 124 5.10 -18.00 -14.88
CA GLU A 124 5.89 -18.51 -16.00
C GLU A 124 7.38 -18.28 -15.75
N TYR A 125 7.75 -17.09 -15.28
CA TYR A 125 9.13 -16.77 -14.93
C TYR A 125 9.67 -17.64 -13.78
N ASP A 126 8.85 -17.93 -12.77
CA ASP A 126 9.25 -18.78 -11.63
C ASP A 126 9.29 -20.29 -11.97
N THR A 127 8.69 -20.74 -13.09
CA THR A 127 8.56 -22.18 -13.43
C THR A 127 9.91 -22.89 -13.55
N SER A 128 10.96 -22.17 -13.94
CA SER A 128 12.33 -22.71 -14.09
C SER A 128 13.24 -22.43 -12.88
N ARG A 129 12.70 -21.92 -11.77
CA ARG A 129 13.47 -21.44 -10.62
C ARG A 129 13.06 -22.13 -9.32
N GLU A 130 14.01 -22.22 -8.39
CA GLU A 130 13.73 -22.70 -7.02
C GLU A 130 12.94 -21.67 -6.18
N HIS A 131 13.07 -20.38 -6.52
CA HIS A 131 12.41 -19.29 -5.81
C HIS A 131 11.01 -19.07 -6.37
N LYS A 132 9.99 -19.23 -5.52
CA LYS A 132 8.61 -18.80 -5.80
C LYS A 132 8.40 -17.37 -5.33
N THR A 133 8.10 -16.47 -6.25
CA THR A 133 7.68 -15.11 -5.98
C THR A 133 6.21 -15.09 -5.58
N LEU A 134 5.90 -14.59 -4.39
CA LEU A 134 4.51 -14.46 -3.94
C LEU A 134 3.82 -13.31 -4.69
N VAL A 135 2.55 -13.46 -5.05
CA VAL A 135 1.79 -12.42 -5.74
C VAL A 135 0.65 -11.93 -4.86
N PHE A 136 0.73 -10.65 -4.49
CA PHE A 136 -0.24 -9.92 -3.71
C PHE A 136 -1.04 -9.01 -4.63
N VAL A 137 -2.37 -9.04 -4.54
CA VAL A 137 -3.23 -8.20 -5.38
C VAL A 137 -4.13 -7.32 -4.52
N VAL A 138 -4.16 -6.03 -4.86
CA VAL A 138 -5.12 -5.07 -4.30
C VAL A 138 -6.47 -5.24 -4.96
N VAL A 139 -7.52 -5.32 -4.15
CA VAL A 139 -8.91 -5.41 -4.59
C VAL A 139 -9.75 -4.37 -3.86
N ASN A 140 -10.74 -3.82 -4.55
CA ASN A 140 -11.66 -2.82 -4.00
C ASN A 140 -13.13 -3.28 -3.99
N THR A 141 -13.41 -4.49 -4.51
CA THR A 141 -14.74 -5.10 -4.55
C THR A 141 -14.67 -6.59 -4.24
N LEU A 142 -15.82 -7.18 -3.91
CA LEU A 142 -15.96 -8.64 -3.81
C LEU A 142 -15.65 -9.32 -5.15
N THR A 143 -16.12 -8.76 -6.27
CA THR A 143 -15.90 -9.33 -7.60
C THR A 143 -14.41 -9.43 -7.92
N ASP A 144 -13.65 -8.36 -7.69
CA ASP A 144 -12.20 -8.36 -7.91
C ASP A 144 -11.50 -9.40 -7.02
N ALA A 145 -11.93 -9.54 -5.76
CA ALA A 145 -11.42 -10.54 -4.84
C ALA A 145 -11.68 -11.97 -5.35
N LEU A 146 -12.91 -12.27 -5.77
CA LEU A 146 -13.26 -13.59 -6.28
C LEU A 146 -12.49 -13.93 -7.56
N VAL A 147 -12.32 -12.99 -8.49
CA VAL A 147 -11.52 -13.19 -9.70
C VAL A 147 -10.05 -13.45 -9.34
N ALA A 148 -9.45 -12.62 -8.47
CA ALA A 148 -8.06 -12.78 -8.08
C ALA A 148 -7.80 -14.12 -7.36
N ILE A 149 -8.72 -14.54 -6.48
CA ILE A 149 -8.61 -15.79 -5.72
C ILE A 149 -8.88 -17.01 -6.61
N ASN A 150 -9.97 -17.00 -7.38
CA ASN A 150 -10.44 -18.19 -8.07
C ASN A 150 -9.79 -18.37 -9.44
N ASP A 151 -9.54 -17.30 -10.17
CA ASP A 151 -9.09 -17.37 -11.55
C ASP A 151 -7.57 -17.19 -11.63
N TRP A 152 -7.04 -16.19 -10.91
CA TRP A 152 -5.62 -15.88 -10.95
C TRP A 152 -4.79 -16.65 -9.92
N LYS A 153 -5.44 -17.25 -8.92
CA LYS A 153 -4.81 -18.03 -7.84
C LYS A 153 -3.65 -17.26 -7.16
N VAL A 154 -3.94 -16.01 -6.78
CA VAL A 154 -2.95 -15.16 -6.09
C VAL A 154 -2.60 -15.71 -4.70
N ASP A 155 -1.44 -15.36 -4.17
CA ASP A 155 -1.00 -15.87 -2.86
C ASP A 155 -1.55 -15.03 -1.69
N ALA A 156 -1.97 -13.78 -1.93
CA ALA A 156 -2.57 -12.92 -0.92
C ALA A 156 -3.44 -11.83 -1.54
N ILE A 157 -4.46 -11.40 -0.79
CA ILE A 157 -5.39 -10.33 -1.17
C ILE A 157 -5.21 -9.15 -0.23
N ILE A 158 -5.14 -7.95 -0.78
CA ILE A 158 -5.25 -6.70 -0.02
C ILE A 158 -6.63 -6.11 -0.25
N ALA A 159 -7.51 -6.23 0.75
CA ALA A 159 -8.82 -5.59 0.75
C ALA A 159 -8.63 -4.11 1.10
N GLN A 160 -8.67 -3.24 0.07
CA GLN A 160 -8.46 -1.81 0.23
C GLN A 160 -9.79 -1.05 0.27
N GLY A 161 -10.13 -0.54 1.45
CA GLY A 161 -11.31 0.30 1.66
C GLY A 161 -11.11 1.76 1.22
N SER A 162 -12.22 2.49 1.09
CA SER A 162 -12.23 3.89 0.62
C SER A 162 -11.50 4.90 1.52
N GLU A 163 -11.14 4.49 2.73
CA GLU A 163 -10.36 5.24 3.72
C GLU A 163 -8.86 5.35 3.37
N SER A 164 -8.35 4.52 2.46
CA SER A 164 -6.94 4.49 2.10
C SER A 164 -6.46 5.80 1.48
N GLY A 165 -5.23 6.20 1.79
CA GLY A 165 -4.53 7.28 1.10
C GLY A 165 -4.00 6.85 -0.27
N GLY A 166 -3.80 7.81 -1.17
CA GLY A 166 -3.38 7.55 -2.54
C GLY A 166 -4.51 6.93 -3.36
N HIS A 167 -4.14 6.22 -4.43
CA HIS A 167 -5.10 5.66 -5.38
C HIS A 167 -5.89 4.47 -4.82
N GLY A 168 -7.17 4.43 -5.19
CA GLY A 168 -8.08 3.30 -4.96
C GLY A 168 -9.31 3.45 -5.86
N ALA A 169 -10.20 2.46 -5.89
CA ALA A 169 -11.49 2.66 -6.56
C ALA A 169 -12.34 3.70 -5.81
N SER A 170 -12.89 4.69 -6.51
CA SER A 170 -13.76 5.72 -5.94
C SER A 170 -15.08 5.14 -5.39
N TYR A 171 -15.50 3.99 -5.93
CA TYR A 171 -16.66 3.21 -5.52
C TYR A 171 -16.35 2.16 -4.44
N ALA A 172 -15.11 2.07 -3.93
CA ALA A 172 -14.76 1.09 -2.92
C ALA A 172 -15.64 1.26 -1.65
N PRO A 173 -16.19 0.18 -1.08
CA PRO A 173 -16.83 0.25 0.22
C PRO A 173 -15.83 0.68 1.32
N PRO A 174 -16.31 1.17 2.48
CA PRO A 174 -15.49 1.25 3.68
C PRO A 174 -14.84 -0.10 4.01
N LEU A 175 -13.64 -0.06 4.59
CA LEU A 175 -12.82 -1.24 4.82
C LEU A 175 -13.56 -2.33 5.60
N LEU A 176 -14.32 -1.97 6.63
CA LEU A 176 -15.07 -2.93 7.45
C LEU A 176 -16.06 -3.74 6.61
N ASN A 177 -16.84 -3.07 5.76
CA ASN A 177 -17.83 -3.70 4.89
C ASN A 177 -17.18 -4.54 3.79
N LEU A 178 -16.10 -4.02 3.18
CA LEU A 178 -15.38 -4.76 2.15
C LEU A 178 -14.76 -6.04 2.72
N LEU A 179 -14.09 -5.93 3.87
CA LEU A 179 -13.43 -7.04 4.53
C LEU A 179 -14.43 -8.13 4.93
N SER A 180 -15.52 -7.77 5.61
CA SER A 180 -16.54 -8.75 6.03
C SER A 180 -17.14 -9.47 4.83
N THR A 181 -17.47 -8.73 3.77
CA THR A 181 -18.07 -9.29 2.55
C THR A 181 -17.14 -10.30 1.86
N ILE A 182 -15.84 -10.02 1.78
CA ILE A 182 -14.87 -10.95 1.17
C ILE A 182 -14.69 -12.18 2.07
N LEU A 183 -14.58 -12.00 3.39
CA LEU A 183 -14.41 -13.12 4.32
C LEU A 183 -15.62 -14.05 4.29
N ASP A 184 -16.85 -13.53 4.27
CA ASP A 184 -18.06 -14.35 4.20
C ASP A 184 -18.17 -15.13 2.88
N ALA A 185 -17.71 -14.54 1.77
CA ALA A 185 -17.81 -15.16 0.45
C ALA A 185 -16.72 -16.21 0.15
N VAL A 186 -15.59 -16.18 0.87
CA VAL A 186 -14.43 -17.06 0.62
C VAL A 186 -14.21 -17.96 1.84
N PRO A 187 -14.53 -19.27 1.78
CA PRO A 187 -14.38 -20.17 2.90
C PRO A 187 -12.91 -20.38 3.30
N GLU A 188 -12.65 -20.62 4.58
CA GLU A 188 -11.30 -20.67 5.15
C GLU A 188 -10.36 -21.66 4.46
N ASP A 189 -10.84 -22.84 4.07
CA ASP A 189 -10.03 -23.91 3.46
C ASP A 189 -9.37 -23.50 2.14
N ASN A 190 -9.96 -22.54 1.42
CA ASN A 190 -9.48 -22.04 0.13
C ASN A 190 -9.08 -20.55 0.18
N ARG A 191 -8.99 -19.96 1.37
CA ARG A 191 -8.76 -18.53 1.54
C ARG A 191 -7.27 -18.20 1.59
N PRO A 192 -6.69 -17.50 0.60
CA PRO A 192 -5.37 -16.91 0.79
C PRO A 192 -5.43 -15.84 1.90
N PRO A 193 -4.33 -15.48 2.55
CA PRO A 193 -4.31 -14.36 3.50
C PRO A 193 -5.01 -13.12 2.93
N ILE A 194 -6.10 -12.69 3.58
CA ILE A 194 -6.79 -11.42 3.29
C ILE A 194 -6.27 -10.38 4.27
N ILE A 195 -5.74 -9.29 3.72
CA ILE A 195 -5.02 -8.25 4.45
C ILE A 195 -5.84 -6.97 4.38
N ALA A 196 -6.14 -6.37 5.53
CA ALA A 196 -6.99 -5.19 5.62
C ALA A 196 -6.17 -3.90 5.36
N ALA A 197 -6.66 -3.02 4.49
CA ALA A 197 -5.98 -1.78 4.13
C ALA A 197 -6.95 -0.59 4.05
N GLY A 198 -6.63 0.51 4.76
CA GLY A 198 -7.40 1.75 4.70
C GLY A 198 -7.68 2.34 6.08
N GLY A 199 -7.23 3.57 6.34
CA GLY A 199 -7.50 4.28 7.60
C GLY A 199 -6.85 3.69 8.87
N LEU A 200 -6.07 2.61 8.76
CA LEU A 200 -5.47 1.91 9.90
C LEU A 200 -4.20 2.61 10.40
N VAL A 201 -4.28 3.23 11.57
CA VAL A 201 -3.21 4.02 12.19
C VAL A 201 -2.99 3.73 13.68
N ARG A 202 -3.78 2.83 14.28
CA ARG A 202 -3.71 2.50 15.71
C ARG A 202 -3.58 0.99 15.98
N PRO A 203 -2.97 0.58 17.11
CA PRO A 203 -2.81 -0.84 17.44
C PRO A 203 -4.13 -1.59 17.69
N ASN A 204 -5.13 -0.94 18.30
CA ASN A 204 -6.45 -1.55 18.52
C ASN A 204 -7.20 -1.83 17.21
N GLN A 205 -6.95 -1.05 16.16
CA GLN A 205 -7.49 -1.32 14.83
C GLN A 205 -6.87 -2.58 14.24
N VAL A 206 -5.56 -2.82 14.47
CA VAL A 206 -4.92 -4.09 14.08
C VAL A 206 -5.60 -5.26 14.77
N ALA A 207 -5.78 -5.20 16.09
CA ALA A 207 -6.49 -6.24 16.84
C ALA A 207 -7.93 -6.46 16.32
N ALA A 208 -8.66 -5.39 16.02
CA ALA A 208 -10.01 -5.49 15.47
C ALA A 208 -10.04 -6.18 14.10
N MET A 209 -9.10 -5.85 13.20
CA MET A 209 -9.03 -6.48 11.87
C MET A 209 -8.68 -7.97 11.99
N LEU A 210 -7.77 -8.32 12.90
CA LEU A 210 -7.43 -9.71 13.19
C LEU A 210 -8.63 -10.48 13.76
N ALA A 211 -9.37 -9.87 14.70
CA ALA A 211 -10.59 -10.45 15.27
C ALA A 211 -11.70 -10.66 14.23
N MET A 212 -11.78 -9.79 13.22
CA MET A 212 -12.68 -9.98 12.07
C MET A 212 -12.25 -11.14 11.15
N GLY A 213 -11.02 -11.63 11.24
CA GLY A 213 -10.50 -12.70 10.39
C GLY A 213 -9.50 -12.24 9.31
N ALA A 214 -9.08 -10.98 9.31
CA ALA A 214 -7.94 -10.56 8.48
C ALA A 214 -6.65 -11.26 8.94
N ALA A 215 -5.80 -11.60 7.99
CA ALA A 215 -4.49 -12.19 8.27
C ALA A 215 -3.43 -11.14 8.65
N GLY A 216 -3.69 -9.86 8.38
CA GLY A 216 -2.87 -8.73 8.80
C GLY A 216 -3.37 -7.41 8.27
N THR A 217 -2.56 -6.37 8.44
CA THR A 217 -2.95 -4.97 8.17
C THR A 217 -1.89 -4.19 7.42
N VAL A 218 -2.34 -3.27 6.56
CA VAL A 218 -1.49 -2.38 5.76
C VAL A 218 -1.58 -0.95 6.30
N HIS A 219 -0.41 -0.32 6.51
CA HIS A 219 -0.30 0.98 7.18
C HIS A 219 0.42 2.03 6.34
N GLY A 220 -0.16 2.48 5.23
CA GLY A 220 0.50 3.49 4.36
C GLY A 220 0.77 4.82 5.07
N THR A 221 -0.29 5.48 5.55
CA THR A 221 -0.21 6.86 6.08
C THR A 221 0.72 7.02 7.29
N LEU A 222 0.80 6.03 8.17
CA LEU A 222 1.75 6.04 9.29
C LEU A 222 3.20 6.16 8.83
N PHE A 223 3.57 5.45 7.77
CA PHE A 223 4.96 5.38 7.31
C PHE A 223 5.37 6.58 6.44
N LEU A 224 4.43 7.40 5.95
CA LEU A 224 4.73 8.57 5.12
C LEU A 224 5.54 9.64 5.88
N ALA A 225 5.31 9.79 7.18
CA ALA A 225 6.01 10.76 8.02
C ALA A 225 7.35 10.27 8.58
N CYS A 226 7.75 9.02 8.30
CA CYS A 226 8.99 8.46 8.80
C CYS A 226 10.23 9.14 8.22
N PRO A 227 11.37 9.18 8.95
CA PRO A 227 12.63 9.67 8.40
C PRO A 227 13.02 8.95 7.10
N ALA A 228 12.86 7.63 7.05
CA ALA A 228 13.19 6.78 5.89
C ALA A 228 12.23 6.90 4.69
N SER A 229 11.08 7.57 4.82
CA SER A 229 10.22 7.83 3.66
C SER A 229 10.88 8.82 2.69
N LEU A 230 10.70 8.59 1.39
CA LEU A 230 11.17 9.46 0.31
C LEU A 230 10.39 10.78 0.18
N TYR A 231 9.31 10.95 0.95
CA TYR A 231 8.60 12.23 1.01
C TYR A 231 9.53 13.36 1.47
N LYS A 232 9.39 14.51 0.82
CA LYS A 232 10.12 15.73 1.19
C LYS A 232 9.73 16.17 2.60
N PRO A 233 10.63 16.86 3.34
CA PRO A 233 10.33 17.36 4.69
C PRO A 233 9.02 18.14 4.79
N GLU A 234 8.71 18.96 3.77
CA GLU A 234 7.47 19.74 3.71
C GLU A 234 6.21 18.85 3.72
N ALA A 235 6.18 17.80 2.88
CA ALA A 235 5.07 16.85 2.84
C ALA A 235 4.90 16.11 4.19
N LYS A 236 6.01 15.75 4.84
CA LYS A 236 6.00 15.13 6.17
C LYS A 236 5.42 16.08 7.24
N ARG A 237 5.76 17.38 7.19
CA ARG A 237 5.18 18.39 8.09
C ARG A 237 3.68 18.54 7.88
N LEU A 238 3.23 18.58 6.63
CA LEU A 238 1.79 18.65 6.31
C LEU A 238 1.02 17.44 6.84
N ILE A 239 1.59 16.23 6.73
CA ILE A 239 1.01 15.02 7.34
C ILE A 239 0.88 15.16 8.86
N ILE A 240 1.93 15.66 9.52
CA ILE A 240 1.96 15.79 10.99
C ILE A 240 0.98 16.88 11.48
N ALA A 241 0.81 17.94 10.70
CA ALA A 241 -0.08 19.06 11.02
C ALA A 241 -1.54 18.77 10.70
N ALA A 242 -1.84 17.76 9.86
CA ALA A 242 -3.19 17.43 9.45
C ALA A 242 -4.03 16.89 10.62
N ASP A 243 -5.34 17.13 10.56
CA ASP A 243 -6.37 16.49 11.34
C ASP A 243 -7.10 15.41 10.51
N GLY A 244 -8.04 14.69 11.15
CA GLY A 244 -8.78 13.60 10.51
C GLY A 244 -9.77 14.05 9.40
N GLN A 245 -10.08 15.34 9.31
CA GLN A 245 -11.01 15.92 8.33
C GLN A 245 -10.28 16.49 7.11
N ASN A 246 -8.95 16.63 7.16
CA ASN A 246 -8.16 17.20 6.07
C ASN A 246 -7.86 16.21 4.93
N THR A 247 -8.74 15.25 4.58
CA THR A 247 -8.53 14.43 3.38
C THR A 247 -9.76 14.36 2.47
N VAL A 248 -9.52 14.42 1.16
CA VAL A 248 -10.56 14.32 0.13
C VAL A 248 -10.11 13.37 -0.99
N ARG A 249 -11.07 12.82 -1.74
CA ARG A 249 -10.83 12.06 -2.97
C ARG A 249 -11.13 12.91 -4.18
N SER A 250 -10.21 12.95 -5.13
CA SER A 250 -10.37 13.68 -6.37
C SER A 250 -9.35 13.23 -7.42
N TYR A 251 -9.77 13.12 -8.67
CA TYR A 251 -8.84 12.95 -9.81
C TYR A 251 -8.03 14.23 -10.11
N ALA A 252 -8.43 15.39 -9.56
CA ALA A 252 -7.70 16.65 -9.74
C ALA A 252 -6.24 16.56 -9.29
N PHE A 253 -5.96 15.76 -8.25
CA PHE A 253 -4.61 15.53 -7.76
C PHE A 253 -3.69 14.94 -8.84
N ASP A 254 -4.20 14.05 -9.70
CA ASP A 254 -3.41 13.43 -10.77
C ASP A 254 -3.12 14.41 -11.91
N LEU A 255 -4.08 15.28 -12.24
CA LEU A 255 -3.88 16.35 -13.22
C LEU A 255 -2.80 17.33 -12.73
N LEU A 256 -2.87 17.73 -11.46
CA LEU A 256 -1.90 18.64 -10.84
C LEU A 256 -0.49 18.04 -10.75
N ARG A 257 -0.39 16.72 -10.58
CA ARG A 257 0.90 16.00 -10.51
C ARG A 257 1.43 15.50 -11.85
N GLY A 258 0.61 15.50 -12.90
CA GLY A 258 0.93 14.82 -14.17
C GLY A 258 0.97 13.28 -14.06
N THR A 259 0.30 12.70 -13.06
CA THR A 259 0.24 11.24 -12.85
C THR A 259 -1.05 10.65 -13.43
N THR A 260 -1.34 10.93 -14.70
CA THR A 260 -2.62 10.59 -15.34
C THR A 260 -2.65 9.20 -15.99
N GLY A 261 -3.82 8.80 -16.49
CA GLY A 261 -4.00 7.58 -17.28
C GLY A 261 -4.36 6.34 -16.46
N TRP A 262 -4.88 6.55 -15.25
CA TRP A 262 -5.46 5.53 -14.37
C TRP A 262 -6.67 4.83 -15.02
N PRO A 263 -7.03 3.61 -14.59
CA PRO A 263 -8.29 2.99 -15.01
C PRO A 263 -9.52 3.79 -14.58
N LYS A 264 -10.62 3.69 -15.34
CA LYS A 264 -11.88 4.34 -15.01
C LYS A 264 -12.35 3.95 -13.60
N GLY A 265 -12.79 4.95 -12.83
CA GLY A 265 -13.25 4.76 -11.46
C GLY A 265 -12.13 4.66 -10.42
N VAL A 266 -10.87 4.92 -10.80
CA VAL A 266 -9.75 5.08 -9.87
C VAL A 266 -9.41 6.56 -9.73
N ASP A 267 -9.40 7.05 -8.50
CA ASP A 267 -8.95 8.39 -8.12
C ASP A 267 -8.05 8.30 -6.88
N GLY A 268 -7.51 9.43 -6.44
CA GLY A 268 -6.59 9.50 -5.29
C GLY A 268 -7.19 10.21 -4.07
N ARG A 269 -6.91 9.69 -2.87
CA ARG A 269 -7.15 10.38 -1.59
C ARG A 269 -5.88 11.09 -1.09
N GLY A 270 -5.96 12.40 -0.91
CA GLY A 270 -4.86 13.23 -0.42
C GLY A 270 -5.32 14.25 0.63
N LEU A 271 -4.35 14.94 1.21
CA LEU A 271 -4.63 16.09 2.06
C LEU A 271 -5.43 17.14 1.29
N THR A 272 -6.39 17.77 1.96
CA THR A 272 -7.16 18.87 1.37
C THR A 272 -6.24 20.04 1.07
N ILE A 273 -6.28 20.49 -0.19
CA ILE A 273 -5.56 21.65 -0.67
C ILE A 273 -6.60 22.75 -0.93
N SER A 274 -6.27 24.00 -0.60
CA SER A 274 -7.17 25.12 -0.83
C SER A 274 -7.47 25.25 -2.33
N GLY A 275 -8.75 25.16 -2.69
CA GLY A 275 -9.24 25.12 -4.08
C GLY A 275 -9.43 23.70 -4.64
N VAL A 276 -8.75 22.69 -4.11
CA VAL A 276 -8.96 21.27 -4.50
C VAL A 276 -10.11 20.63 -3.72
N GLY A 277 -10.39 21.09 -2.49
CA GLY A 277 -11.59 20.66 -1.76
C GLY A 277 -12.89 20.91 -2.54
N GLU A 278 -12.91 21.97 -3.35
CA GLU A 278 -14.03 22.30 -4.24
C GLU A 278 -14.06 21.43 -5.53
N LEU A 279 -13.08 20.55 -5.72
CA LEU A 279 -12.98 19.55 -6.79
C LEU A 279 -13.17 18.13 -6.24
N GLN A 280 -13.71 17.98 -5.03
CA GLN A 280 -14.03 16.69 -4.44
C GLN A 280 -15.00 15.91 -5.35
N GLY A 281 -14.74 14.62 -5.53
CA GLY A 281 -15.59 13.76 -6.35
C GLY A 281 -15.49 14.01 -7.85
N MET A 282 -14.51 14.81 -8.29
CA MET A 282 -14.21 15.00 -9.72
C MET A 282 -13.87 13.66 -10.37
N GLU A 283 -14.65 13.29 -11.38
CA GLU A 283 -14.41 12.11 -12.20
C GLU A 283 -13.23 12.30 -13.17
N GLN A 284 -12.70 11.19 -13.65
CA GLN A 284 -11.61 11.16 -14.61
C GLN A 284 -11.96 11.92 -15.90
N ASP A 285 -10.98 12.70 -16.39
CA ASP A 285 -11.03 13.46 -17.66
C ASP A 285 -12.12 14.54 -17.76
N VAL A 286 -12.78 14.90 -16.65
CA VAL A 286 -13.73 16.02 -16.58
C VAL A 286 -13.16 17.15 -15.74
N CYS A 287 -12.61 18.18 -16.38
CA CYS A 287 -12.35 19.45 -15.67
C CYS A 287 -13.69 20.15 -15.41
N PRO A 288 -14.05 20.50 -14.17
CA PRO A 288 -15.30 21.21 -13.91
C PRO A 288 -15.35 22.54 -14.67
N PRO A 289 -16.49 22.91 -15.27
CA PRO A 289 -16.63 24.17 -16.00
C PRO A 289 -16.19 25.36 -15.15
N GLY A 290 -15.38 26.26 -15.72
CA GLY A 290 -14.86 27.45 -15.02
C GLY A 290 -13.64 27.23 -14.14
N ARG A 291 -13.03 26.03 -14.16
CA ARG A 291 -11.77 25.74 -13.47
C ARG A 291 -10.60 25.70 -14.44
N ASP A 292 -9.56 26.44 -14.09
CA ASP A 292 -8.28 26.43 -14.80
C ASP A 292 -7.25 25.71 -13.94
N LEU A 293 -6.84 24.51 -14.39
CA LEU A 293 -5.89 23.67 -13.68
C LEU A 293 -4.48 24.26 -13.68
N GLU A 294 -4.11 25.04 -14.71
CA GLU A 294 -2.81 25.73 -14.75
C GLU A 294 -2.78 26.84 -13.71
N VAL A 295 -3.87 27.60 -13.58
CA VAL A 295 -4.03 28.61 -12.53
C VAL A 295 -3.96 27.97 -11.14
N LEU A 296 -4.65 26.84 -10.92
CA LEU A 296 -4.59 26.12 -9.65
C LEU A 296 -3.17 25.60 -9.35
N GLN A 297 -2.51 25.02 -10.34
CA GLN A 297 -1.14 24.52 -10.20
C GLN A 297 -0.16 25.66 -9.88
N LYS A 298 -0.29 26.79 -10.56
CA LYS A 298 0.49 28.01 -10.27
C LYS A 298 0.22 28.53 -8.87
N ALA A 299 -1.05 28.64 -8.46
CA ALA A 299 -1.42 29.12 -7.14
C ALA A 299 -0.92 28.19 -6.02
N MET A 300 -0.86 26.88 -6.26
CA MET A 300 -0.24 25.91 -5.33
C MET A 300 1.27 26.13 -5.22
N GLN A 301 1.96 26.31 -6.36
CA GLN A 301 3.40 26.60 -6.37
C GLN A 301 3.72 27.89 -5.61
N GLU A 302 2.97 28.96 -5.83
CA GLU A 302 3.13 30.25 -5.14
C GLU A 302 2.93 30.12 -3.61
N ARG A 303 2.03 29.23 -3.18
CA ARG A 303 1.78 28.91 -1.76
C ARG A 303 2.69 27.80 -1.22
N SER A 304 3.59 27.25 -2.02
CA SER A 304 4.43 26.08 -1.70
C SER A 304 3.63 24.83 -1.27
N GLU A 305 2.37 24.73 -1.68
CA GLU A 305 1.52 23.56 -1.43
C GLU A 305 1.85 22.42 -2.40
N ALA A 306 1.91 21.20 -1.89
CA ALA A 306 2.14 20.00 -2.71
C ALA A 306 0.96 19.03 -2.56
N VAL A 307 0.74 18.21 -3.59
CA VAL A 307 -0.15 17.04 -3.46
C VAL A 307 0.51 16.03 -2.53
N VAL A 308 -0.13 15.80 -1.39
CA VAL A 308 0.30 14.86 -0.36
C VAL A 308 -0.76 13.78 -0.21
N TRP A 309 -0.43 12.55 -0.60
CA TRP A 309 -1.35 11.42 -0.44
C TRP A 309 -1.43 11.04 1.03
N ALA A 310 -2.65 10.85 1.56
CA ALA A 310 -2.88 10.48 2.94
C ALA A 310 -4.28 9.88 3.11
N GLY A 311 -4.42 8.89 3.98
CA GLY A 311 -5.70 8.27 4.30
C GLY A 311 -6.43 9.03 5.41
N THR A 312 -7.67 8.63 5.69
CA THR A 312 -8.51 9.31 6.70
C THR A 312 -7.94 9.25 8.13
N GLY A 313 -7.04 8.30 8.41
CA GLY A 313 -6.33 8.21 9.69
C GLY A 313 -5.20 9.23 9.87
N VAL A 314 -4.96 10.14 8.92
CA VAL A 314 -3.81 11.06 8.96
C VAL A 314 -3.76 11.92 10.21
N GLY A 315 -4.91 12.31 10.76
CA GLY A 315 -4.99 13.09 12.00
C GLY A 315 -4.40 12.42 13.23
N GLU A 316 -4.03 11.14 13.15
CA GLU A 316 -3.37 10.41 14.23
C GLU A 316 -1.85 10.31 14.06
N VAL A 317 -1.32 10.77 12.93
CA VAL A 317 0.13 10.83 12.68
C VAL A 317 0.70 12.09 13.34
N ARG A 318 0.90 12.06 14.66
CA ARG A 318 1.26 13.26 15.44
C ARG A 318 2.75 13.63 15.40
N ASN A 319 3.62 12.75 14.93
CA ASN A 319 5.06 12.97 14.90
C ASN A 319 5.75 12.06 13.87
N SER A 320 6.98 12.43 13.52
CA SER A 320 7.89 11.56 12.78
C SER A 320 8.43 10.49 13.73
N ARG A 321 8.39 9.22 13.31
CA ARG A 321 8.85 8.07 14.10
C ARG A 321 9.70 7.16 13.23
N ASP A 322 10.61 6.43 13.86
CA ASP A 322 11.34 5.37 13.18
C ASP A 322 10.38 4.24 12.76
N PRO A 323 10.57 3.62 11.57
CA PRO A 323 9.70 2.55 11.11
C PRO A 323 9.62 1.37 12.08
N SER A 324 10.72 1.05 12.78
CA SER A 324 10.76 0.00 13.79
C SER A 324 9.87 0.30 15.00
N ALA A 325 9.87 1.55 15.47
CA ALA A 325 8.99 1.99 16.55
C ALA A 325 7.51 1.86 16.16
N ILE A 326 7.14 2.22 14.93
CA ILE A 326 5.77 2.07 14.43
C ILE A 326 5.35 0.59 14.41
N VAL A 327 6.18 -0.29 13.84
CA VAL A 327 5.89 -1.73 13.80
C VAL A 327 5.74 -2.30 15.21
N GLN A 328 6.66 -1.95 16.13
CA GLN A 328 6.62 -2.43 17.51
C GLN A 328 5.37 -1.93 18.26
N GLU A 329 5.01 -0.65 18.12
CA GLU A 329 3.82 -0.06 18.75
C GLU A 329 2.53 -0.73 18.26
N LEU A 330 2.39 -0.89 16.94
CA LEU A 330 1.25 -1.57 16.34
C LEU A 330 1.16 -3.02 16.82
N HIS A 331 2.27 -3.75 16.83
CA HIS A 331 2.32 -5.14 17.24
C HIS A 331 2.01 -5.32 18.72
N ASP A 332 2.72 -4.61 19.61
CA ASP A 332 2.56 -4.74 21.05
C ASP A 332 1.17 -4.30 21.51
N GLY A 333 0.68 -3.19 20.98
CA GLY A 333 -0.66 -2.72 21.30
C GLY A 333 -1.75 -3.65 20.76
N ALA A 334 -1.55 -4.30 19.61
CA ALA A 334 -2.47 -5.32 19.12
C ALA A 334 -2.49 -6.55 20.04
N VAL A 335 -1.31 -7.03 20.49
CA VAL A 335 -1.23 -8.14 21.46
C VAL A 335 -1.95 -7.79 22.77
N ALA A 336 -1.75 -6.57 23.28
CA ALA A 336 -2.44 -6.11 24.49
C ALA A 336 -3.96 -6.06 24.29
N ALA A 337 -4.42 -5.51 23.17
CA ALA A 337 -5.85 -5.42 22.86
C ALA A 337 -6.49 -6.81 22.69
N LEU A 338 -5.85 -7.74 21.98
CA LEU A 338 -6.35 -9.11 21.81
C LEU A 338 -6.48 -9.86 23.15
N ARG A 339 -5.53 -9.67 24.07
CA ARG A 339 -5.62 -10.21 25.43
C ARG A 339 -6.80 -9.60 26.20
N GLY A 340 -6.96 -8.28 26.14
CA GLY A 340 -8.08 -7.61 26.80
C GLY A 340 -9.45 -8.03 26.26
N VAL A 341 -9.56 -8.33 24.96
CA VAL A 341 -10.82 -8.84 24.36
C VAL A 341 -11.14 -10.24 24.88
N ARG A 342 -10.14 -11.11 25.06
CA ARG A 342 -10.35 -12.44 25.64
C ARG A 342 -10.99 -12.36 27.03
N ASP A 343 -10.62 -11.36 27.83
CA ASP A 343 -11.14 -11.17 29.19
C ASP A 343 -12.61 -10.71 29.22
N LEU A 344 -13.19 -10.34 28.07
CA LEU A 344 -14.62 -10.00 27.95
C LEU A 344 -15.52 -11.24 27.87
N ILE A 345 -14.96 -12.42 27.56
CA ILE A 345 -15.70 -13.68 27.49
C ILE A 345 -15.61 -14.36 28.86
N VAL A 346 -16.75 -14.53 29.52
CA VAL A 346 -16.88 -15.24 30.80
C VAL A 346 -17.62 -16.57 30.60
N ASP A 347 -17.26 -17.56 31.41
CA ASP A 347 -17.90 -18.89 31.44
C ASP A 347 -19.35 -18.83 31.95
#